data_AF-A0A7M7IQP9-F1
#
_entry.id   AF-A0A7M7IQP9-F1
#
_cell.length_a   1.000
_cell.length_b   1.000
_cell.length_c   1.000
_cell.angle_alpha   90.00
_cell.angle_beta   90.00
_cell.angle_gamma   90.00
#
_symmetry.space_group_name_H-M   'P 1'
#
loop_
_entity.id
_entity.type
_entity.pdbx_description
1 polymer ?
#
loop_
_entity_poly.entity_id
_entity_poly.type
_entity_poly.pdbx_seq_one_letter_code
_entity_poly.pdbx_strand_id
1 'polypeptide(L)'
;MAVNAAKLALKQGKTALFICDMQEKFAKVIYEFDKIVTNSSKLIQACNILNVPVLVTEQNPKALGKTIPQFNITEAKGPFSKTQFSMYTPEVSKELASLCNNGPPESIILVGIECHVCVENTAIDLRKNGYEVHTVADCCSSRTQEDRLLALERMKEMGCHIATSENVIFKLLGDAKHKDFKQVQQLVREPTLATGLVPLSKI
;
A
#
# COMPACT_ATOMS: atom_id res chain seq x y z
N MET A 1 7.78 17.05 -16.81
CA MET A 1 8.75 16.06 -17.34
C MET A 1 8.01 14.75 -17.58
N ALA A 2 8.26 14.06 -18.68
CA ALA A 2 7.66 12.75 -18.93
C ALA A 2 8.15 11.74 -17.88
N VAL A 3 7.22 10.96 -17.31
CA VAL A 3 7.57 9.88 -16.38
C VAL A 3 8.33 8.80 -17.14
N ASN A 4 9.52 8.43 -16.66
CA ASN A 4 10.27 7.32 -17.25
C ASN A 4 9.49 6.01 -17.04
N ALA A 5 9.08 5.35 -18.12
CA ALA A 5 8.27 4.12 -18.07
C ALA A 5 8.94 2.99 -17.26
N ALA A 6 10.28 2.94 -17.19
CA ALA A 6 11.00 1.97 -16.38
C ALA A 6 10.73 2.13 -14.88
N LYS A 7 10.39 3.34 -14.42
CA LYS A 7 10.03 3.65 -13.03
C LYS A 7 8.60 3.25 -12.67
N LEU A 8 7.77 2.94 -13.68
CA LEU A 8 6.39 2.49 -13.50
C LEU A 8 6.27 0.96 -13.32
N ALA A 9 7.33 0.22 -13.64
CA ALA A 9 7.33 -1.23 -13.60
C ALA A 9 7.57 -1.73 -12.17
N LEU A 10 6.65 -2.57 -11.68
CA LEU A 10 6.83 -3.29 -10.42
C LEU A 10 7.52 -4.63 -10.72
N LYS A 11 8.63 -4.89 -10.05
CA LYS A 11 9.44 -6.10 -10.26
C LYS A 11 9.49 -6.93 -8.99
N GLN A 12 9.27 -8.24 -9.11
CA GLN A 12 9.50 -9.19 -8.02
C GLN A 12 10.96 -9.10 -7.55
N GLY A 13 11.19 -9.21 -6.23
CA GLY A 13 12.53 -9.09 -5.64
C GLY A 13 13.13 -7.69 -5.63
N LYS A 14 12.42 -6.67 -6.13
CA LYS A 14 12.78 -5.23 -6.05
C LYS A 14 11.61 -4.36 -5.58
N THR A 15 10.51 -4.96 -5.18
CA THR A 15 9.30 -4.26 -4.73
C THR A 15 8.96 -4.73 -3.33
N ALA A 16 8.53 -3.82 -2.46
CA ALA A 16 7.97 -4.16 -1.15
C ALA A 16 6.58 -3.56 -0.98
N LEU A 17 5.72 -4.21 -0.20
CA LEU A 17 4.41 -3.70 0.23
C LEU A 17 4.52 -3.09 1.63
N PHE A 18 4.06 -1.85 1.78
CA PHE A 18 3.95 -1.14 3.05
C PHE A 18 2.49 -1.03 3.46
N ILE A 19 2.16 -1.55 4.65
CA ILE A 19 0.85 -1.45 5.29
C ILE A 19 0.91 -0.40 6.40
N CYS A 20 0.33 0.77 6.14
CA CYS A 20 0.37 1.90 7.04
C CYS A 20 -0.83 1.88 8.02
N ASP A 21 -0.55 1.52 9.27
CA ASP A 21 -1.38 1.81 10.44
C ASP A 21 -2.86 1.36 10.34
N MET A 22 -3.12 0.23 9.68
CA MET A 22 -4.46 -0.35 9.51
C MET A 22 -4.95 -1.01 10.81
N GLN A 23 -5.29 -0.19 11.80
CA GLN A 23 -5.55 -0.60 13.18
C GLN A 23 -7.04 -0.59 13.56
N GLU A 24 -7.39 -1.42 14.53
CA GLU A 24 -8.79 -1.70 14.95
C GLU A 24 -9.61 -0.46 15.31
N LYS A 25 -9.03 0.53 16.01
CA LYS A 25 -9.81 1.70 16.46
C LYS A 25 -10.17 2.67 15.34
N PHE A 26 -9.55 2.54 14.17
CA PHE A 26 -9.90 3.34 13.00
C PHE A 26 -11.14 2.81 12.25
N ALA A 27 -11.56 1.57 12.50
CA ALA A 27 -12.59 0.91 11.72
C ALA A 27 -13.91 1.68 11.62
N LYS A 28 -14.27 2.46 12.66
CA LYS A 28 -15.52 3.22 12.72
C LYS A 28 -15.43 4.65 12.20
N VAL A 29 -14.23 5.15 11.96
CA VAL A 29 -14.00 6.58 11.66
C VAL A 29 -13.46 6.81 10.26
N ILE A 30 -12.93 5.78 9.60
CA ILE A 30 -12.40 5.87 8.24
C ILE A 30 -13.52 5.65 7.22
N TYR A 31 -13.56 6.51 6.21
CA TYR A 31 -14.49 6.42 5.11
C TYR A 31 -14.28 5.10 4.33
N GLU A 32 -15.37 4.34 4.17
CA GLU A 32 -15.40 3.07 3.42
C GLU A 32 -14.40 2.02 3.92
N PHE A 33 -14.10 2.00 5.24
CA PHE A 33 -13.08 1.14 5.84
C PHE A 33 -13.22 -0.34 5.42
N ASP A 34 -14.41 -0.94 5.50
CA ASP A 34 -14.61 -2.36 5.16
C ASP A 34 -14.26 -2.67 3.69
N LYS A 35 -14.53 -1.73 2.78
CA LYS A 35 -14.15 -1.87 1.37
C LYS A 35 -12.64 -1.73 1.17
N ILE A 36 -12.01 -0.79 1.89
CA ILE A 36 -10.55 -0.62 1.91
C ILE A 36 -9.87 -1.88 2.43
N VAL A 37 -10.40 -2.48 3.51
CA VAL A 37 -9.91 -3.75 4.06
C VAL A 37 -10.04 -4.85 3.03
N THR A 38 -11.20 -5.01 2.39
CA THR A 38 -11.43 -6.04 1.37
C THR A 38 -10.44 -5.94 0.21
N ASN A 39 -10.27 -4.73 -0.36
CA ASN A 39 -9.34 -4.51 -1.46
C ASN A 39 -7.88 -4.70 -1.02
N SER A 40 -7.52 -4.24 0.16
CA SER A 40 -6.17 -4.40 0.72
C SER A 40 -5.84 -5.87 1.01
N SER A 41 -6.77 -6.63 1.61
CA SER A 41 -6.60 -8.06 1.85
C SER A 41 -6.38 -8.84 0.55
N LYS A 42 -7.07 -8.48 -0.53
CA LYS A 42 -6.84 -9.05 -1.88
C LYS A 42 -5.41 -8.77 -2.35
N LEU A 43 -4.95 -7.54 -2.24
CA LEU A 43 -3.58 -7.14 -2.62
C LEU A 43 -2.52 -7.83 -1.75
N ILE A 44 -2.71 -7.90 -0.44
CA ILE A 44 -1.80 -8.57 0.50
C ILE A 44 -1.67 -10.05 0.15
N GLN A 45 -2.79 -10.73 -0.13
CA GLN A 45 -2.76 -12.14 -0.55
C GLN A 45 -2.00 -12.33 -1.87
N ALA A 46 -2.20 -11.44 -2.85
CA ALA A 46 -1.45 -11.49 -4.10
C ALA A 46 0.06 -11.25 -3.89
N CYS A 47 0.44 -10.29 -3.04
CA CYS A 47 1.83 -10.05 -2.66
C CYS A 47 2.46 -11.27 -2.00
N ASN A 48 1.74 -11.94 -1.09
CA ASN A 48 2.22 -13.16 -0.43
C ASN A 48 2.45 -14.30 -1.45
N ILE A 49 1.52 -14.53 -2.38
CA ILE A 49 1.67 -15.53 -3.45
C ILE A 49 2.89 -15.21 -4.32
N LEU A 50 3.09 -13.94 -4.66
CA LEU A 50 4.16 -13.47 -5.53
C LEU A 50 5.49 -13.26 -4.79
N ASN A 51 5.58 -13.63 -3.51
CA ASN A 51 6.76 -13.44 -2.64
C ASN A 51 7.27 -12.00 -2.60
N VAL A 52 6.34 -11.03 -2.60
CA VAL A 52 6.64 -9.62 -2.37
C VAL A 52 6.72 -9.38 -0.86
N PRO A 53 7.86 -8.90 -0.32
CA PRO A 53 8.00 -8.66 1.11
C PRO A 53 7.00 -7.61 1.59
N VAL A 54 6.38 -7.88 2.74
CA VAL A 54 5.40 -6.99 3.38
C VAL A 54 6.01 -6.38 4.63
N LEU A 55 5.83 -5.09 4.84
CA LEU A 55 6.23 -4.35 6.04
C LEU A 55 5.02 -3.63 6.63
N VAL A 56 4.86 -3.71 7.96
CA VAL A 56 3.69 -3.20 8.67
C VAL A 56 4.12 -2.24 9.77
N THR A 57 3.41 -1.13 9.93
CA THR A 57 3.54 -0.24 11.09
C THR A 57 2.25 -0.12 11.87
N GLU A 58 2.37 0.24 13.14
CA GLU A 58 1.25 0.62 14.00
C GLU A 58 1.53 1.98 14.66
N GLN A 59 0.62 2.93 14.49
CA GLN A 59 0.67 4.21 15.18
C GLN A 59 0.15 4.02 16.61
N ASN A 60 0.97 4.30 17.61
CA ASN A 60 0.62 4.25 19.04
C ASN A 60 -0.37 3.11 19.40
N PRO A 61 0.01 1.83 19.23
CA PRO A 61 -0.92 0.69 19.31
C PRO A 61 -1.59 0.55 20.68
N LYS A 62 -0.97 1.05 21.76
CA LYS A 62 -1.60 1.13 23.09
C LYS A 62 -2.89 1.97 23.05
N ALA A 63 -2.87 3.07 22.29
CA ALA A 63 -4.00 3.97 22.17
C ALA A 63 -4.93 3.60 21.01
N LEU A 64 -4.41 3.06 19.90
CA LEU A 64 -5.15 2.88 18.64
C LEU A 64 -5.49 1.41 18.29
N GLY A 65 -5.09 0.46 19.14
CA GLY A 65 -5.30 -0.96 18.91
C GLY A 65 -4.22 -1.56 18.01
N LYS A 66 -4.35 -2.85 17.72
CA LYS A 66 -3.41 -3.56 16.83
C LYS A 66 -3.87 -3.46 15.38
N THR A 67 -3.01 -3.89 14.47
CA THR A 67 -3.36 -4.15 13.08
C THR A 67 -4.57 -5.09 13.03
N ILE A 68 -5.52 -4.79 12.15
CA ILE A 68 -6.75 -5.55 12.03
C ILE A 68 -6.51 -7.03 11.70
N PRO A 69 -7.27 -7.97 12.29
CA PRO A 69 -7.07 -9.41 12.10
C PRO A 69 -7.38 -9.92 10.68
N GLN A 70 -8.09 -9.12 9.87
CA GLN A 70 -8.41 -9.43 8.47
C GLN A 70 -7.16 -9.41 7.56
N PHE A 71 -6.06 -8.80 8.02
CA PHE A 71 -4.81 -8.78 7.28
C PHE A 71 -3.93 -9.95 7.71
N ASN A 72 -3.66 -10.86 6.78
CA ASN A 72 -2.68 -11.92 7.00
C ASN A 72 -1.26 -11.34 6.91
N ILE A 73 -0.72 -10.97 8.08
CA ILE A 73 0.61 -10.37 8.25
C ILE A 73 1.62 -11.35 8.86
N THR A 74 1.36 -12.66 8.86
CA THR A 74 2.22 -13.66 9.53
C THR A 74 3.67 -13.63 9.04
N GLU A 75 3.88 -13.44 7.73
CA GLU A 75 5.20 -13.38 7.10
C GLU A 75 5.74 -11.94 6.95
N ALA A 76 5.01 -10.95 7.48
CA ALA A 76 5.39 -9.56 7.33
C ALA A 76 6.50 -9.16 8.31
N LYS A 77 7.27 -8.14 7.92
CA LYS A 77 8.19 -7.44 8.81
C LYS A 77 7.41 -6.45 9.68
N GLY A 78 7.59 -6.55 10.99
CA GLY A 78 6.81 -5.80 11.97
C GLY A 78 5.66 -6.63 12.58
N PRO A 79 4.62 -5.99 13.15
CA PRO A 79 4.38 -4.54 13.12
C PRO A 79 5.42 -3.71 13.89
N PHE A 80 5.90 -2.63 13.28
CA PHE A 80 6.76 -1.65 13.93
C PHE A 80 5.89 -0.57 14.61
N SER A 81 5.95 -0.50 15.93
CA SER A 81 5.24 0.53 16.70
C SER A 81 5.93 1.89 16.52
N LYS A 82 5.16 2.94 16.21
CA LYS A 82 5.68 4.30 16.03
C LYS A 82 4.76 5.36 16.62
N THR A 83 5.35 6.54 16.87
CA THR A 83 4.64 7.79 17.17
C THR A 83 4.82 8.82 16.05
N GLN A 84 5.89 8.71 15.26
CA GLN A 84 6.08 9.46 14.02
C GLN A 84 5.00 9.07 13.01
N PHE A 85 4.44 10.06 12.30
CA PHE A 85 3.40 9.79 11.30
C PHE A 85 3.91 8.99 10.11
N SER A 86 5.05 9.39 9.53
CA SER A 86 5.72 8.62 8.48
C SER A 86 6.17 7.24 8.98
N MET A 87 5.99 6.21 8.15
CA MET A 87 6.53 4.86 8.38
C MET A 87 8.05 4.82 8.29
N TYR A 88 8.70 5.82 7.66
CA TYR A 88 10.14 5.86 7.45
C TYR A 88 10.92 6.25 8.73
N THR A 89 10.78 5.41 9.76
CA THR A 89 11.51 5.52 11.02
C THR A 89 12.92 4.91 10.88
N PRO A 90 13.82 5.12 11.85
CA PRO A 90 15.13 4.46 11.84
C PRO A 90 15.07 2.93 11.81
N GLU A 91 14.07 2.31 12.44
CA GLU A 91 13.88 0.85 12.43
C GLU A 91 13.44 0.36 11.05
N VAL A 92 12.47 1.04 10.45
CA VAL A 92 11.95 0.69 9.11
C VAL A 92 13.01 0.96 8.03
N SER A 93 13.75 2.06 8.10
CA SER A 93 14.82 2.35 7.14
C SER A 93 15.97 1.35 7.21
N LYS A 94 16.29 0.85 8.42
CA LYS A 94 17.24 -0.24 8.60
C LYS A 94 16.74 -1.55 7.99
N GLU A 95 15.47 -1.91 8.21
CA GLU A 95 14.88 -3.11 7.60
C GLU A 95 14.84 -3.01 6.08
N LEU A 96 14.51 -1.83 5.54
CA LEU A 96 14.47 -1.57 4.10
C LEU A 96 15.79 -1.91 3.42
N ALA A 97 16.94 -1.65 4.05
CA ALA A 97 18.27 -1.83 3.44
C ALA A 97 18.53 -3.26 2.94
N SER A 98 17.84 -4.27 3.48
CA SER A 98 18.00 -5.69 3.09
C SER A 98 16.69 -6.39 2.73
N LEU A 99 15.56 -5.67 2.65
CA LEU A 99 14.22 -6.25 2.53
C LEU A 99 14.01 -7.04 1.23
N CYS A 100 14.68 -6.66 0.15
CA CYS A 100 14.52 -7.23 -1.18
C CYS A 100 15.81 -7.91 -1.64
N ASN A 101 15.92 -9.23 -1.46
CA ASN A 101 17.09 -10.03 -1.85
C ASN A 101 18.42 -9.48 -1.27
N ASN A 102 18.44 -9.16 0.02
CA ASN A 102 19.58 -8.53 0.73
C ASN A 102 19.96 -7.14 0.20
N GLY A 103 19.02 -6.43 -0.44
CA GLY A 103 19.17 -5.04 -0.83
C GLY A 103 17.88 -4.24 -0.63
N PRO A 104 17.94 -2.92 -0.86
CA PRO A 104 16.77 -2.08 -0.78
C PRO A 104 15.81 -2.32 -1.95
N PRO A 105 14.49 -2.17 -1.73
CA PRO A 105 13.53 -2.13 -2.82
C PRO A 105 13.79 -0.92 -3.72
N GLU A 106 13.49 -1.06 -5.02
CA GLU A 106 13.38 0.05 -5.96
C GLU A 106 12.01 0.74 -5.84
N SER A 107 10.97 -0.07 -5.60
CA SER A 107 9.57 0.38 -5.56
C SER A 107 8.88 -0.01 -4.25
N ILE A 108 8.07 0.89 -3.71
CA ILE A 108 7.21 0.66 -2.56
C ILE A 108 5.76 0.77 -2.99
N ILE A 109 4.99 -0.30 -2.78
CA ILE A 109 3.53 -0.27 -2.85
C ILE A 109 3.04 0.21 -1.49
N LEU A 110 2.28 1.30 -1.44
CA LEU A 110 1.85 1.93 -0.20
C LEU A 110 0.33 1.85 -0.05
N VAL A 111 -0.12 1.22 1.03
CA VAL A 111 -1.53 1.10 1.42
C VAL A 111 -1.74 1.58 2.86
N GLY A 112 -2.98 1.90 3.23
CA GLY A 112 -3.36 2.11 4.63
C GLY A 112 -3.97 3.47 4.94
N ILE A 113 -3.82 3.91 6.18
CA ILE A 113 -4.51 5.08 6.73
C ILE A 113 -3.59 5.88 7.68
N GLU A 114 -3.88 7.14 7.96
CA GLU A 114 -4.78 8.01 7.19
C GLU A 114 -4.06 8.52 5.93
N CYS A 115 -4.78 8.59 4.81
CA CYS A 115 -4.23 8.91 3.50
C CYS A 115 -3.50 10.26 3.50
N HIS A 116 -4.03 11.25 4.22
CA HIS A 116 -3.51 12.61 4.33
C HIS A 116 -2.52 12.83 5.48
N VAL A 117 -2.27 11.81 6.30
CA VAL A 117 -1.37 11.90 7.46
C VAL A 117 -0.23 10.91 7.30
N CYS A 118 -0.39 9.69 7.80
CA CYS A 118 0.68 8.70 7.85
C CYS A 118 1.09 8.26 6.43
N VAL A 119 0.12 8.02 5.54
CA VAL A 119 0.40 7.60 4.16
C VAL A 119 1.13 8.71 3.38
N GLU A 120 0.61 9.94 3.38
CA GLU A 120 1.24 11.06 2.68
C GLU A 120 2.64 11.40 3.24
N ASN A 121 2.81 11.47 4.56
CA ASN A 121 4.13 11.72 5.14
C ASN A 121 5.12 10.58 4.83
N THR A 122 4.65 9.34 4.79
CA THR A 122 5.46 8.19 4.35
C THR A 122 5.89 8.34 2.89
N ALA A 123 4.95 8.70 2.01
CA ALA A 123 5.24 8.92 0.60
C ALA A 123 6.30 10.02 0.41
N ILE A 124 6.17 11.15 1.12
CA ILE A 124 7.15 12.25 1.11
C ILE A 124 8.55 11.74 1.47
N ASP A 125 8.69 11.02 2.58
CA ASP A 125 10.01 10.55 3.03
C ASP A 125 10.59 9.49 2.10
N LEU A 126 9.77 8.54 1.61
CA LEU A 126 10.22 7.55 0.63
C LEU A 126 10.72 8.21 -0.67
N ARG A 127 9.98 9.21 -1.19
CA ARG A 127 10.41 9.95 -2.39
C ARG A 127 11.70 10.74 -2.16
N LYS A 128 11.85 11.41 -1.02
CA LYS A 128 13.10 12.09 -0.64
C LYS A 128 14.30 11.15 -0.58
N ASN A 129 14.07 9.89 -0.23
CA ASN A 129 15.10 8.85 -0.15
C ASN A 129 15.25 8.03 -1.45
N GLY A 130 14.63 8.47 -2.56
CA GLY A 130 14.87 7.91 -3.88
C GLY A 130 14.06 6.67 -4.25
N TYR A 131 13.12 6.22 -3.40
CA TYR A 131 12.23 5.10 -3.71
C TYR A 131 11.12 5.53 -4.66
N GLU A 132 10.75 4.69 -5.62
CA GLU A 132 9.51 4.89 -6.40
C GLU A 132 8.30 4.45 -5.56
N VAL A 133 7.28 5.29 -5.45
CA VAL A 133 6.13 5.03 -4.56
C VAL A 133 4.88 4.83 -5.39
N HIS A 134 4.19 3.72 -5.16
CA HIS A 134 2.91 3.37 -5.76
C HIS A 134 1.84 3.41 -4.67
N THR A 135 1.19 4.56 -4.51
CA THR A 135 0.07 4.72 -3.57
C THR A 135 -1.18 4.08 -4.17
N VAL A 136 -1.72 3.08 -3.49
CA VAL A 136 -2.86 2.29 -4.01
C VAL A 136 -4.16 2.92 -3.52
N ALA A 137 -4.79 3.74 -4.37
CA ALA A 137 -5.89 4.62 -3.97
C ALA A 137 -7.10 3.87 -3.41
N ASP A 138 -7.45 2.70 -3.97
CA ASP A 138 -8.56 1.85 -3.51
C ASP A 138 -8.21 1.00 -2.27
N CYS A 139 -7.01 1.17 -1.74
CA CYS A 139 -6.49 0.60 -0.49
C CYS A 139 -6.00 1.67 0.51
N CYS A 140 -6.21 2.95 0.21
CA CYS A 140 -5.89 4.08 1.09
C CYS A 140 -7.14 4.89 1.39
N SER A 141 -7.32 5.33 2.64
CA SER A 141 -8.46 6.18 3.01
C SER A 141 -8.16 7.14 4.16
N SER A 142 -9.07 8.07 4.40
CA SER A 142 -9.06 9.05 5.49
C SER A 142 -10.44 9.05 6.15
N ARG A 143 -10.60 9.85 7.21
CA ARG A 143 -11.93 10.08 7.82
C ARG A 143 -12.92 10.77 6.88
N THR A 144 -12.44 11.65 6.01
CA THR A 144 -13.24 12.34 4.99
C THR A 144 -12.75 11.99 3.59
N GLN A 145 -13.64 12.12 2.61
CA GLN A 145 -13.27 11.90 1.21
C GLN A 145 -12.44 13.07 0.67
N GLU A 146 -12.67 14.28 1.16
CA GLU A 146 -11.91 15.49 0.84
C GLU A 146 -10.44 15.34 1.23
N ASP A 147 -10.16 14.94 2.48
CA ASP A 147 -8.79 14.72 2.96
C ASP A 147 -8.08 13.66 2.12
N ARG A 148 -8.78 12.55 1.84
CA ARG A 148 -8.27 11.44 1.04
C ARG A 148 -7.93 11.89 -0.38
N LEU A 149 -8.86 12.50 -1.10
CA LEU A 149 -8.69 12.84 -2.51
C LEU A 149 -7.62 13.93 -2.70
N LEU A 150 -7.59 14.95 -1.82
CA LEU A 150 -6.57 15.98 -1.87
C LEU A 150 -5.18 15.42 -1.57
N ALA A 151 -5.05 14.46 -0.65
CA ALA A 151 -3.78 13.79 -0.39
C ALA A 151 -3.30 12.95 -1.58
N LEU A 152 -4.20 12.23 -2.26
CA LEU A 152 -3.87 11.48 -3.47
C LEU A 152 -3.39 12.40 -4.59
N GLU A 153 -4.01 13.57 -4.78
CA GLU A 153 -3.55 14.55 -5.78
C GLU A 153 -2.17 15.12 -5.41
N ARG A 154 -1.92 15.51 -4.16
CA ARG A 154 -0.59 15.96 -3.71
C ARG A 154 0.47 14.88 -3.88
N MET A 155 0.16 13.63 -3.53
CA MET A 155 1.07 12.49 -3.75
C MET A 155 1.42 12.30 -5.22
N LYS A 156 0.44 12.48 -6.12
CA LYS A 156 0.68 12.46 -7.57
C LYS A 156 1.58 13.61 -8.01
N GLU A 157 1.34 14.83 -7.53
CA GLU A 157 2.14 16.02 -7.84
C GLU A 157 3.61 15.89 -7.39
N MET A 158 3.86 15.25 -6.23
CA MET A 158 5.22 14.95 -5.74
C MET A 158 5.85 13.72 -6.41
N GLY A 159 5.22 13.17 -7.46
CA GLY A 159 5.77 12.11 -8.29
C GLY A 159 5.58 10.70 -7.76
N CYS A 160 4.58 10.46 -6.91
CA CYS A 160 4.09 9.11 -6.62
C CYS A 160 3.16 8.63 -7.75
N HIS A 161 3.09 7.32 -7.93
CA HIS A 161 2.16 6.67 -8.85
C HIS A 161 0.87 6.33 -8.11
N ILE A 162 -0.22 6.98 -8.48
CA ILE A 162 -1.54 6.62 -7.97
C ILE A 162 -2.04 5.42 -8.75
N ALA A 163 -2.20 4.28 -8.08
CA ALA A 163 -2.58 3.01 -8.66
C ALA A 163 -3.87 2.46 -8.03
N THR A 164 -4.37 1.36 -8.59
CA THR A 164 -5.39 0.52 -7.96
C THR A 164 -4.83 -0.85 -7.63
N SER A 165 -5.47 -1.58 -6.71
CA SER A 165 -5.00 -2.89 -6.27
C SER A 165 -4.87 -3.88 -7.43
N GLU A 166 -5.85 -3.99 -8.32
CA GLU A 166 -5.73 -4.84 -9.52
C GLU A 166 -4.65 -4.35 -10.50
N ASN A 167 -4.47 -3.03 -10.65
CA ASN A 167 -3.36 -2.50 -11.45
C ASN A 167 -2.00 -2.97 -10.92
N VAL A 168 -1.80 -2.92 -9.59
CA VAL A 168 -0.57 -3.39 -8.94
C VAL A 168 -0.39 -4.89 -9.11
N ILE A 169 -1.45 -5.69 -8.88
CA ILE A 169 -1.43 -7.14 -9.01
C ILE A 169 -0.98 -7.57 -10.42
N PHE A 170 -1.59 -7.01 -11.46
CA PHE A 170 -1.24 -7.37 -12.84
C PHE A 170 0.13 -6.81 -13.27
N LYS A 171 0.56 -5.67 -12.73
CA LYS A 171 1.93 -5.17 -12.94
C LYS A 171 2.99 -6.10 -12.36
N LEU A 172 2.76 -6.65 -11.17
CA LEU A 172 3.66 -7.61 -10.54
C LEU A 172 3.74 -8.93 -11.30
N LEU A 173 2.61 -9.39 -11.87
CA LEU A 173 2.58 -10.60 -12.71
C LEU A 173 3.33 -10.40 -14.03
N GLY A 174 3.12 -9.26 -14.70
CA GLY A 174 3.75 -8.91 -15.98
C GLY A 174 3.26 -9.71 -17.21
N ASP A 175 2.93 -10.99 -17.05
CA ASP A 175 2.50 -11.90 -18.13
C ASP A 175 1.44 -12.90 -17.62
N ALA A 176 0.44 -13.22 -18.45
CA ALA A 176 -0.54 -14.27 -18.18
C ALA A 176 0.08 -15.69 -18.18
N LYS A 177 1.29 -15.85 -18.71
CA LYS A 177 2.10 -17.09 -18.63
C LYS A 177 2.87 -17.22 -17.33
N HIS A 178 2.82 -16.23 -16.43
CA HIS A 178 3.50 -16.31 -15.13
C HIS A 178 3.05 -17.56 -14.36
N LYS A 179 3.99 -18.25 -13.71
CA LYS A 179 3.74 -19.53 -13.01
C LYS A 179 2.60 -19.44 -11.99
N ASP A 180 2.50 -18.30 -11.29
CA ASP A 180 1.51 -18.06 -10.23
C ASP A 180 0.22 -17.39 -10.76
N PHE A 181 0.10 -17.14 -12.07
CA PHE A 181 -1.04 -16.42 -12.66
C PHE A 181 -2.38 -17.03 -12.27
N LYS A 182 -2.52 -18.36 -12.35
CA LYS A 182 -3.80 -19.03 -12.03
C LYS A 182 -4.21 -18.84 -10.57
N GLN A 183 -3.25 -18.79 -9.65
CA GLN A 183 -3.54 -18.59 -8.23
C GLN A 183 -3.95 -17.14 -7.96
N VAL A 184 -3.21 -16.18 -8.54
CA VAL A 184 -3.54 -14.76 -8.43
C VAL A 184 -4.86 -14.41 -9.13
N GLN A 185 -5.15 -15.01 -10.28
CA GLN A 185 -6.39 -14.81 -11.03
C GLN A 185 -7.63 -15.11 -10.18
N GLN A 186 -7.56 -16.12 -9.29
CA GLN A 186 -8.67 -16.46 -8.39
C GLN A 186 -9.04 -15.29 -7.45
N LEU A 187 -8.07 -14.47 -7.06
CA LEU A 187 -8.27 -13.31 -6.19
C LEU A 187 -8.97 -12.13 -6.89
N VAL A 188 -8.82 -12.05 -8.23
CA VAL A 188 -9.34 -10.96 -9.07
C VAL A 188 -10.51 -11.40 -9.95
N ARG A 189 -11.11 -12.56 -9.67
CA ARG A 189 -12.36 -12.98 -10.33
C ARG A 189 -13.50 -12.04 -9.99
N GLU A 190 -13.62 -11.73 -8.71
CA GLU A 190 -14.53 -10.69 -8.25
C GLU A 190 -13.81 -9.34 -8.34
N PRO A 191 -14.43 -8.33 -8.97
CA PRO A 191 -13.86 -6.99 -9.04
C PRO A 191 -13.56 -6.41 -7.65
N THR A 192 -12.62 -5.49 -7.57
CA THR A 192 -12.44 -4.68 -6.35
C THR A 192 -13.67 -3.83 -6.06
N LEU A 193 -13.92 -3.58 -4.78
CA LEU A 193 -15.07 -2.81 -4.35
C LEU A 193 -14.85 -1.32 -4.63
N ALA A 194 -15.89 -0.65 -5.14
CA ALA A 194 -15.87 0.79 -5.37
C ALA A 194 -15.81 1.56 -4.04
N THR A 195 -14.77 2.38 -3.88
CA THR A 195 -14.48 3.13 -2.65
C THR A 195 -14.75 4.64 -2.80
N GLY A 196 -15.57 5.05 -3.77
CA GLY A 196 -15.92 6.47 -3.98
C GLY A 196 -14.85 7.31 -4.67
N LEU A 197 -13.84 6.69 -5.30
CA LEU A 197 -12.79 7.40 -6.06
C LEU A 197 -13.29 8.02 -7.37
N VAL A 198 -14.44 7.57 -7.87
CA VAL A 198 -15.07 8.06 -9.10
C VAL A 198 -16.55 8.36 -8.79
N PRO A 199 -17.13 9.46 -9.30
CA PRO A 199 -18.56 9.73 -9.14
C PRO A 199 -19.42 8.58 -9.69
N LEU A 200 -20.52 8.26 -9.00
CA LEU A 200 -21.44 7.18 -9.40
C LEU A 200 -22.02 7.36 -10.81
N SER A 201 -22.14 8.58 -11.32
CA SER A 201 -22.60 8.85 -12.69
C SER A 201 -21.61 8.40 -13.78
N LYS A 202 -20.41 7.97 -13.40
CA LYS A 202 -19.33 7.54 -14.30
C LYS A 202 -18.92 6.07 -14.10
N ILE A 203 -19.65 5.31 -13.27
CA ILE A 203 -19.47 3.86 -13.05
C ILE A 203 -20.69 3.15 -13.65
#